data_AF-A0A835ZIL8-F1
#
_entry.id   AF-A0A835ZIL8-F1
#
_cell.length_a   1.000
_cell.length_b   1.000
_cell.length_c   1.000
_cell.angle_alpha   90.00
_cell.angle_beta   90.00
_cell.angle_gamma   90.00
#
_symmetry.space_group_name_H-M   'P 1'
#
loop_
_entity.id
_entity.type
_entity.pdbx_description
1 polymer ?
#
loop_
_entity_poly.entity_id
_entity_poly.type
_entity_poly.pdbx_seq_one_letter_code
_entity_poly.pdbx_strand_id
1 'polypeptide(L)'
;MGSIKDRNGLDLTEAEDIKKRWQEYTEELYKKDLHNQDNHDGVITHLEPDILECEVKWALGSITMNKASGEYIMRNAGLEEAQAGMKIAGRNINNLRHADDTTLKAEREEELKSLLMKVKEESEKVGLKLNIQKTKIMASGPITSWEIDKETVETVSDLILGGSKVPADGDCSHEIKRRLLLGRKVMTNLDSILKSRDITLPTKVLLVKAMAFPVVVYGCES
;
A
#
# COMPACT_ATOMS: atom_id res chain seq x y z
N MET A 1 21.85 -0.83 12.03
CA MET A 1 21.36 -1.96 11.22
C MET A 1 20.16 -2.52 11.97
N GLY A 2 18.98 -2.52 11.37
CA GLY A 2 17.84 -3.26 11.91
C GLY A 2 17.98 -4.69 11.41
N SER A 3 18.03 -5.65 12.33
CA SER A 3 17.93 -7.08 12.02
C SER A 3 16.55 -7.52 12.49
N ILE A 4 15.88 -8.36 11.69
CA ILE A 4 14.55 -8.88 12.04
C ILE A 4 14.72 -9.80 13.23
N LYS A 5 14.01 -9.52 14.32
CA LYS A 5 14.16 -10.26 15.57
C LYS A 5 12.98 -11.17 15.85
N ASP A 6 13.26 -12.33 16.43
CA ASP A 6 12.24 -13.19 17.03
C ASP A 6 11.56 -12.50 18.22
N ARG A 7 10.56 -13.17 18.82
CA ARG A 7 9.84 -12.64 20.01
C ARG A 7 10.75 -12.45 21.23
N ASN A 8 11.90 -13.11 21.25
CA ASN A 8 12.89 -13.06 22.32
C ASN A 8 14.00 -12.03 22.05
N GLY A 9 13.95 -11.33 20.90
CA GLY A 9 14.91 -10.29 20.53
C GLY A 9 16.17 -10.80 19.83
N LEU A 10 16.19 -12.06 19.40
CA LEU A 10 17.30 -12.68 18.65
C LEU A 10 17.16 -12.45 17.15
N ASP A 11 18.27 -12.15 16.49
CA ASP A 11 18.30 -11.88 15.06
C ASP A 11 18.02 -13.15 14.25
N LEU A 12 17.09 -13.04 13.30
CA LEU A 12 16.72 -14.09 12.36
C LEU A 12 17.51 -13.93 11.06
N THR A 13 18.10 -15.02 10.58
CA THR A 13 18.93 -15.03 9.36
C THR A 13 18.37 -15.93 8.25
N GLU A 14 17.52 -16.89 8.59
CA GLU A 14 16.93 -17.85 7.65
C GLU A 14 15.62 -17.32 7.05
N ALA A 15 15.42 -17.56 5.75
CA ALA A 15 14.28 -17.01 5.00
C ALA A 15 12.93 -17.53 5.51
N GLU A 16 12.84 -18.81 5.87
CA GLU A 16 11.66 -19.46 6.42
C GLU A 16 11.28 -18.87 7.78
N ASP A 17 12.27 -18.62 8.64
CA ASP A 17 12.06 -18.07 9.97
C ASP A 17 11.65 -16.59 9.90
N ILE A 18 12.27 -15.83 8.99
CA ILE A 18 11.87 -14.45 8.69
C ILE A 18 10.41 -14.43 8.19
N LYS A 19 10.06 -15.29 7.23
CA LYS A 19 8.69 -15.39 6.71
C LYS A 19 7.68 -15.74 7.82
N LYS A 20 8.03 -16.66 8.71
CA LYS A 20 7.19 -17.01 9.87
C LYS A 20 7.04 -15.84 10.84
N ARG A 21 8.14 -15.12 11.13
CA ARG A 21 8.12 -13.94 11.99
C ARG A 21 7.24 -12.82 11.42
N TRP A 22 7.26 -12.65 10.10
CA TRP A 22 6.38 -11.74 9.36
C TRP A 22 4.91 -12.11 9.50
N GLN A 23 4.59 -13.39 9.37
CA GLN A 23 3.23 -13.88 9.59
C GLN A 23 2.74 -13.56 11.02
N GLU A 24 3.56 -13.86 12.03
CA GLU A 24 3.25 -13.60 13.43
C GLU A 24 3.10 -12.11 13.77
N TYR A 25 3.98 -11.25 13.25
CA TYR A 25 3.90 -9.80 13.44
C TYR A 25 2.60 -9.24 12.87
N THR A 26 2.23 -9.71 11.67
CA THR A 26 1.00 -9.30 11.00
C THR A 26 -0.23 -9.75 11.79
N GLU A 27 -0.24 -10.98 12.30
CA GLU A 27 -1.29 -11.47 13.20
C GLU A 27 -1.42 -10.61 14.47
N GLU A 28 -0.32 -10.14 15.06
CA GLU A 28 -0.33 -9.29 16.25
C GLU A 28 -0.87 -7.88 15.99
N LEU A 29 -0.49 -7.26 14.87
CA LEU A 29 -1.00 -5.96 14.46
C LEU A 29 -2.53 -5.98 14.35
N TYR A 30 -3.05 -6.96 13.61
CA TYR A 30 -4.48 -7.05 13.31
C TYR A 30 -5.33 -7.58 14.47
N LYS A 31 -4.73 -8.22 15.49
CA LYS A 31 -5.42 -8.54 16.75
C LYS A 31 -5.74 -7.31 17.60
N LYS A 32 -4.96 -6.22 17.49
CA LYS A 32 -5.18 -5.00 18.30
C LYS A 32 -6.38 -4.18 17.87
N ASP A 33 -6.78 -4.24 16.60
CA ASP A 33 -7.97 -3.54 16.09
C ASP A 33 -9.30 -4.12 16.59
N LEU A 34 -9.29 -5.29 17.25
CA LEU A 34 -10.51 -5.92 17.79
C LEU A 34 -10.97 -5.32 19.13
N HIS A 35 -10.21 -4.41 19.75
CA HIS A 35 -10.48 -3.89 21.09
C HIS A 35 -10.74 -2.37 21.20
N ASN A 36 -11.01 -1.68 20.08
CA ASN A 36 -11.59 -0.34 20.15
C ASN A 36 -13.10 -0.45 20.45
N GLN A 37 -13.42 -0.64 21.73
CA GLN A 37 -14.76 -0.42 22.22
C GLN A 37 -14.89 1.08 22.46
N ASP A 38 -15.38 1.81 21.45
CA ASP A 38 -15.70 3.24 21.56
C ASP A 38 -16.81 3.43 22.59
N ASN A 39 -16.40 3.60 23.85
CA ASN A 39 -17.29 3.98 24.94
C ASN A 39 -17.61 5.48 24.83
N HIS A 40 -18.59 5.81 24.01
CA HIS A 40 -19.27 7.10 24.08
C HIS A 40 -20.47 6.99 25.04
N ASP A 41 -20.18 6.94 26.35
CA ASP A 41 -21.22 7.22 27.35
C ASP A 41 -20.99 8.63 27.90
N GLY A 42 -21.88 9.55 27.53
CA GLY A 42 -21.74 10.96 27.84
C GLY A 42 -22.87 11.84 27.31
N VAL A 43 -24.04 11.73 27.96
CA VAL A 43 -25.07 12.77 28.13
C VAL A 43 -25.73 13.35 26.85
N ILE A 44 -26.96 12.90 26.59
CA ILE A 44 -27.89 13.47 25.59
C ILE A 44 -28.48 14.79 26.13
N THR A 45 -28.24 15.91 25.44
CA THR A 45 -29.23 17.01 25.37
C THR A 45 -29.34 17.52 23.95
N HIS A 46 -30.51 17.24 23.35
CA HIS A 46 -30.95 17.52 21.98
C HIS A 46 -30.42 16.56 20.91
N LEU A 47 -31.22 15.52 20.64
CA LEU A 47 -31.03 14.65 19.49
C LEU A 47 -31.19 15.48 18.22
N GLU A 48 -30.11 15.63 17.46
CA GLU A 48 -30.21 15.98 16.04
C GLU A 48 -31.15 14.97 15.36
N PRO A 49 -31.93 15.40 14.35
CA PRO A 49 -32.78 14.47 13.61
C PRO A 49 -31.92 13.35 13.01
N ASP A 50 -32.45 12.13 13.02
CA ASP A 50 -31.78 10.97 12.44
C ASP A 50 -31.41 11.27 10.99
N ILE A 51 -30.12 11.16 10.67
CA ILE A 51 -29.62 11.38 9.32
C ILE A 51 -30.24 10.30 8.42
N LEU A 52 -31.08 10.72 7.48
CA LEU A 52 -31.76 9.77 6.60
C LEU A 52 -30.79 9.27 5.53
N GLU A 53 -30.92 7.99 5.15
CA GLU A 53 -30.12 7.40 4.07
C GLU A 53 -30.26 8.19 2.76
N CYS A 54 -31.42 8.81 2.53
CA CYS A 54 -31.66 9.69 1.38
C CYS A 54 -30.89 11.02 1.46
N GLU A 55 -30.70 11.59 2.65
CA GLU A 55 -29.91 12.80 2.87
C GLU A 55 -28.42 12.52 2.74
N VAL A 56 -27.95 11.37 3.23
CA VAL A 56 -26.57 10.91 3.00
C VAL A 56 -26.31 10.71 1.51
N LYS A 57 -27.22 10.04 0.80
CA LYS A 57 -27.13 9.85 -0.66
C LYS A 57 -27.14 11.18 -1.42
N TRP A 58 -27.99 12.11 -1.01
CA TRP A 58 -28.06 13.45 -1.61
C TRP A 58 -26.79 14.26 -1.32
N ALA A 59 -26.31 14.28 -0.09
CA ALA A 59 -25.09 14.96 0.32
C ALA A 59 -23.88 14.38 -0.43
N LEU A 60 -23.70 13.06 -0.48
CA LEU A 60 -22.66 12.39 -1.26
C LEU A 60 -22.75 12.73 -2.77
N GLY A 61 -23.96 12.72 -3.34
CA GLY A 61 -24.19 13.13 -4.73
C GLY A 61 -23.86 14.60 -5.00
N SER A 62 -24.02 15.46 -3.99
CA SER A 62 -23.78 16.92 -4.09
C SER A 62 -22.33 17.33 -3.80
N ILE A 63 -21.59 16.59 -2.96
CA ILE A 63 -20.21 16.93 -2.56
C ILE A 63 -19.23 16.62 -3.70
N THR A 64 -19.55 15.69 -4.61
CA THR A 64 -18.54 15.18 -5.55
C THR A 64 -19.09 14.75 -6.91
N MET A 65 -19.35 15.69 -7.82
CA MET A 65 -19.18 15.37 -9.24
C MET A 65 -17.69 15.22 -9.64
N ASN A 66 -16.72 15.60 -8.78
CA ASN A 66 -15.28 15.58 -9.10
C ASN A 66 -14.34 15.06 -7.98
N LYS A 67 -14.86 14.51 -6.88
CA LYS A 67 -14.03 14.11 -5.71
C LYS A 67 -14.56 12.86 -4.99
N ALA A 68 -15.13 11.88 -5.71
CA ALA A 68 -15.64 10.67 -5.07
C ALA A 68 -14.52 10.04 -4.23
N SER A 69 -14.75 9.89 -2.92
CA SER A 69 -13.79 9.22 -2.04
C SER A 69 -13.64 7.79 -2.56
N GLY A 70 -12.43 7.36 -2.87
CA GLY A 70 -12.16 5.98 -3.28
C GLY A 70 -12.76 4.96 -2.29
N GLU A 71 -12.95 5.36 -1.03
CA GLU A 71 -13.59 4.54 0.00
C GLU A 71 -15.05 4.21 -0.30
N TYR A 72 -15.81 5.18 -0.80
CA TYR A 72 -17.21 4.96 -1.19
C TYR A 72 -17.31 3.90 -2.31
N ILE A 73 -16.43 4.00 -3.30
CA ILE A 73 -16.36 3.05 -4.42
C ILE A 73 -15.97 1.66 -3.92
N MET A 74 -14.93 1.55 -3.09
CA MET A 74 -14.48 0.24 -2.58
C MET A 74 -15.52 -0.43 -1.69
N ARG A 75 -16.22 0.34 -0.85
CA ARG A 75 -17.28 -0.17 0.03
C ARG A 75 -18.47 -0.66 -0.79
N ASN A 76 -18.93 0.13 -1.76
CA ASN A 76 -20.05 -0.26 -2.62
C ASN A 76 -19.72 -1.39 -3.59
N ALA A 77 -18.44 -1.53 -3.97
CA ALA A 77 -17.96 -2.67 -4.75
C ALA A 77 -17.99 -3.98 -3.94
N GLY A 78 -18.31 -3.93 -2.65
CA GLY A 78 -18.41 -5.09 -1.77
C GLY A 78 -17.07 -5.79 -1.60
N LEU A 79 -15.96 -5.03 -1.62
CA LEU A 79 -14.62 -5.61 -1.47
C LEU A 79 -14.41 -6.17 -0.06
N GLU A 80 -14.93 -5.54 0.99
CA GLU A 80 -14.78 -6.06 2.37
C GLU A 80 -15.45 -7.42 2.58
N GLU A 81 -16.58 -7.65 1.91
CA GLU A 81 -17.34 -8.91 1.97
C GLU A 81 -16.85 -9.94 0.95
N ALA A 82 -15.97 -9.55 0.02
CA ALA A 82 -15.49 -10.44 -1.02
C ALA A 82 -14.58 -11.51 -0.42
N GLN A 83 -14.84 -12.77 -0.79
CA GLN A 83 -13.93 -13.90 -0.51
C GLN A 83 -12.65 -13.84 -1.36
N ALA A 84 -12.66 -13.06 -2.44
CA ALA A 84 -11.56 -12.86 -3.36
C ALA A 84 -10.51 -11.92 -2.75
N GLY A 85 -9.24 -12.33 -2.75
CA GLY A 85 -8.13 -11.58 -2.15
C GLY A 85 -6.96 -12.48 -1.74
N MET A 86 -5.95 -11.91 -1.10
CA MET A 86 -4.86 -12.68 -0.50
C MET A 86 -5.15 -12.99 0.96
N LYS A 87 -5.11 -14.27 1.35
CA LYS A 87 -5.26 -14.65 2.76
C LYS A 87 -3.99 -14.40 3.53
N ILE A 88 -4.09 -13.52 4.53
CA ILE A 88 -3.01 -13.19 5.45
C ILE A 88 -3.59 -13.25 6.85
N ALA A 89 -3.00 -14.04 7.75
CA ALA A 89 -3.43 -14.13 9.15
C ALA A 89 -4.94 -14.49 9.33
N GLY A 90 -5.51 -15.29 8.41
CA GLY A 90 -6.93 -15.64 8.42
C GLY A 90 -7.87 -14.52 7.95
N ARG A 91 -7.34 -13.36 7.54
CA ARG A 91 -8.10 -12.26 6.92
C ARG A 91 -7.82 -12.20 5.43
N ASN A 92 -8.80 -11.73 4.68
CA ASN A 92 -8.67 -11.55 3.25
C ASN A 92 -8.24 -10.10 2.95
N ILE A 93 -7.10 -9.92 2.30
CA ILE A 93 -6.58 -8.61 1.90
C ILE A 93 -6.66 -8.50 0.39
N ASN A 94 -7.58 -7.68 -0.11
CA ASN A 94 -7.82 -7.53 -1.54
C ASN A 94 -7.44 -6.16 -2.12
N ASN A 95 -7.17 -5.18 -1.27
CA ASN A 95 -6.76 -3.85 -1.74
C ASN A 95 -5.73 -3.20 -0.81
N LEU A 96 -4.90 -2.35 -1.39
CA LEU A 96 -4.03 -1.39 -0.71
C LEU A 96 -4.25 -0.03 -1.35
N ARG A 97 -4.40 1.01 -0.54
CA ARG A 97 -4.77 2.35 -1.01
C ARG A 97 -3.77 3.38 -0.49
N HIS A 98 -3.28 4.22 -1.40
CA HIS A 98 -2.41 5.34 -1.05
C HIS A 98 -2.81 6.56 -1.90
N ALA A 99 -3.39 7.56 -1.25
CA ALA A 99 -3.98 8.72 -1.93
C ALA A 99 -4.98 8.27 -3.03
N ASP A 100 -4.68 8.57 -4.29
CA ASP A 100 -5.45 8.20 -5.48
C ASP A 100 -5.08 6.82 -6.05
N ASP A 101 -3.91 6.28 -5.72
CA ASP A 101 -3.47 4.97 -6.17
C ASP A 101 -4.13 3.85 -5.38
N THR A 102 -4.74 2.91 -6.10
CA THR A 102 -5.28 1.66 -5.53
C THR A 102 -4.60 0.46 -6.17
N THR A 103 -4.12 -0.47 -5.34
CA THR A 103 -3.61 -1.78 -5.77
C THR A 103 -4.58 -2.87 -5.33
N LEU A 104 -5.14 -3.61 -6.29
CA LEU A 104 -5.94 -4.80 -6.01
C LEU A 104 -5.05 -6.05 -5.96
N LYS A 105 -5.41 -7.01 -5.12
CA LYS A 105 -4.66 -8.26 -4.92
C LYS A 105 -5.63 -9.43 -4.79
N ALA A 106 -5.28 -10.58 -5.37
CA ALA A 106 -6.01 -11.82 -5.21
C ALA A 106 -5.08 -13.03 -5.43
N GLU A 107 -5.47 -14.20 -4.94
CA GLU A 107 -4.74 -15.46 -5.15
C GLU A 107 -4.90 -15.99 -6.58
N ARG A 108 -5.99 -15.64 -7.26
CA ARG A 108 -6.34 -16.15 -8.59
C ARG A 108 -6.63 -15.02 -9.58
N GLU A 109 -6.29 -15.26 -10.84
CA GLU A 109 -6.48 -14.30 -11.93
C GLU A 109 -7.96 -13.91 -12.09
N GLU A 110 -8.88 -14.87 -11.99
CA GLU A 110 -10.32 -14.63 -12.15
C GLU A 110 -10.89 -13.81 -10.99
N GLU A 111 -10.37 -14.01 -9.78
CA GLU A 111 -10.72 -13.23 -8.61
C GLU A 111 -10.27 -11.78 -8.78
N LEU A 112 -9.02 -11.56 -9.19
CA LEU A 112 -8.49 -10.22 -9.43
C LEU A 112 -9.29 -9.49 -10.51
N LYS A 113 -9.65 -10.19 -11.59
CA LYS A 113 -10.47 -9.64 -12.69
C LYS A 113 -11.85 -9.26 -12.20
N SER A 114 -12.48 -10.10 -11.38
CA SER A 114 -13.78 -9.81 -10.76
C SER A 114 -13.73 -8.57 -9.86
N LEU A 115 -12.70 -8.46 -9.00
CA LEU A 115 -12.51 -7.28 -8.14
C LEU A 115 -12.34 -6.00 -8.97
N LEU A 116 -11.53 -6.04 -10.02
CA LEU A 116 -11.31 -4.90 -10.92
C LEU A 116 -12.60 -4.46 -11.62
N MET A 117 -13.40 -5.41 -12.11
CA MET A 117 -14.68 -5.12 -12.77
C MET A 117 -15.69 -4.48 -11.81
N LYS A 118 -15.79 -4.95 -10.57
CA LYS A 118 -16.66 -4.33 -9.55
C LYS A 118 -16.25 -2.90 -9.25
N VAL A 119 -14.94 -2.65 -9.08
CA VAL A 119 -14.42 -1.30 -8.85
C VAL A 119 -14.69 -0.39 -10.06
N LYS A 120 -14.54 -0.91 -11.28
CA LYS A 120 -14.87 -0.19 -12.51
C LYS A 120 -16.34 0.23 -12.54
N GLU A 121 -17.26 -0.71 -12.34
CA GLU A 121 -18.70 -0.47 -12.37
C GLU A 121 -19.14 0.56 -11.33
N GLU A 122 -18.65 0.46 -10.10
CA GLU A 122 -18.95 1.45 -9.05
C GLU A 122 -18.32 2.82 -9.31
N SER A 123 -17.13 2.84 -9.92
CA SER A 123 -16.47 4.10 -10.31
C SER A 123 -17.30 4.84 -11.38
N GLU A 124 -17.82 4.11 -12.37
CA GLU A 124 -18.63 4.68 -13.45
C GLU A 124 -19.94 5.30 -12.93
N LYS A 125 -20.56 4.70 -11.90
CA LYS A 125 -21.77 5.25 -11.26
C LYS A 125 -21.57 6.62 -10.63
N VAL A 126 -20.34 6.94 -10.22
CA VAL A 126 -19.97 8.25 -9.66
C VAL A 126 -19.24 9.13 -10.68
N GLY A 127 -19.27 8.78 -11.96
CA GLY A 127 -18.69 9.57 -13.05
C GLY A 127 -17.17 9.47 -13.17
N LEU A 128 -16.53 8.50 -12.51
CA LEU A 128 -15.09 8.22 -12.65
C LEU A 128 -14.84 7.09 -13.64
N LYS A 129 -13.69 7.14 -14.32
CA LYS A 129 -13.25 6.09 -15.25
C LYS A 129 -11.87 5.57 -14.85
N LEU A 130 -11.69 4.25 -14.91
CA LEU A 130 -10.36 3.65 -14.78
C LEU A 130 -9.45 4.10 -15.93
N ASN A 131 -8.22 4.50 -15.59
CA ASN A 131 -7.20 4.81 -16.57
C ASN A 131 -6.46 3.54 -17.00
N ILE A 132 -6.99 2.85 -18.01
CA ILE A 132 -6.47 1.56 -18.48
C ILE A 132 -4.99 1.63 -18.88
N GLN A 133 -4.56 2.74 -19.48
CA GLN A 133 -3.16 2.97 -19.87
C GLN A 133 -2.20 3.07 -18.68
N LYS A 134 -2.68 3.49 -17.51
CA LYS A 134 -1.89 3.52 -16.25
C LYS A 134 -2.05 2.25 -15.43
N THR A 135 -3.12 1.50 -15.64
CA THR A 135 -3.36 0.24 -14.94
C THR A 135 -2.37 -0.81 -15.43
N LYS A 136 -1.69 -1.45 -14.49
CA LYS A 136 -0.73 -2.51 -14.74
C LYS A 136 -1.14 -3.76 -13.97
N ILE A 137 -0.91 -4.93 -14.57
CA ILE A 137 -1.15 -6.21 -13.92
C ILE A 137 0.17 -6.96 -13.77
N MET A 138 0.36 -7.58 -12.62
CA MET A 138 1.54 -8.37 -12.31
C MET A 138 1.09 -9.67 -11.64
N ALA A 139 1.72 -10.77 -12.02
CA ALA A 139 1.49 -12.08 -11.42
C ALA A 139 2.82 -12.83 -11.31
N SER A 140 2.97 -13.68 -10.29
CA SER A 140 4.14 -14.54 -10.13
C SER A 140 4.12 -15.74 -11.10
N GLY A 141 2.94 -16.10 -11.60
CA GLY A 141 2.74 -17.14 -12.61
C GLY A 141 2.29 -16.60 -13.97
N PRO A 142 1.99 -17.49 -14.94
CA PRO A 142 1.39 -17.10 -16.21
C PRO A 142 0.09 -16.34 -15.97
N ILE A 143 -0.12 -15.28 -16.76
CA ILE A 143 -1.37 -14.51 -16.75
C ILE A 143 -1.88 -14.40 -18.18
N THR A 144 -3.21 -14.48 -18.35
CA THR A 144 -3.80 -14.24 -19.66
C THR A 144 -3.82 -12.74 -19.99
N SER A 145 -3.85 -12.40 -21.28
CA SER A 145 -4.02 -11.01 -21.70
C SER A 145 -5.41 -10.50 -21.33
N TRP A 146 -5.50 -9.32 -20.71
CA TRP A 146 -6.77 -8.72 -20.34
C TRP A 146 -7.14 -7.60 -21.31
N GLU A 147 -8.39 -7.63 -21.79
CA GLU A 147 -8.99 -6.52 -22.51
C GLU A 147 -10.13 -5.92 -21.68
N ILE A 148 -10.07 -4.61 -21.45
CA ILE A 148 -11.09 -3.83 -20.75
C ILE A 148 -11.42 -2.64 -21.64
N ASP A 149 -12.71 -2.43 -21.95
CA ASP A 149 -13.16 -1.36 -22.86
C ASP A 149 -12.46 -1.37 -24.24
N LYS A 150 -12.07 -2.55 -24.73
CA LYS A 150 -11.29 -2.77 -25.98
C LYS A 150 -9.84 -2.27 -25.92
N GLU A 151 -9.35 -1.93 -24.74
CA GLU A 151 -7.95 -1.61 -24.49
C GLU A 151 -7.30 -2.79 -23.75
N THR A 152 -6.09 -3.18 -24.18
CA THR A 152 -5.31 -4.21 -23.51
C THR A 152 -4.62 -3.62 -22.29
N VAL A 153 -4.76 -4.28 -21.13
CA VAL A 153 -4.08 -3.87 -19.90
C VAL A 153 -2.62 -4.31 -19.95
N GLU A 154 -1.70 -3.44 -19.56
CA GLU A 154 -0.26 -3.75 -19.57
C GLU A 154 0.07 -4.80 -18.50
N THR A 155 0.64 -5.92 -18.92
CA THR A 155 1.24 -6.91 -18.02
C THR A 155 2.71 -6.57 -17.80
N VAL A 156 3.14 -6.49 -16.54
CA VAL A 156 4.51 -6.12 -16.14
C VAL A 156 5.17 -7.21 -15.28
N SER A 157 6.49 -7.30 -15.39
CA SER A 157 7.32 -8.18 -14.53
C SER A 157 7.72 -7.52 -13.21
N ASP A 158 7.59 -6.20 -13.12
CA ASP A 158 7.86 -5.43 -11.90
C ASP A 158 6.96 -4.20 -11.81
N LEU A 159 6.70 -3.74 -10.58
CA LEU A 159 5.88 -2.56 -10.29
C LEU A 159 6.53 -1.72 -9.20
N ILE A 160 6.42 -0.38 -9.29
CA ILE A 160 6.74 0.49 -8.17
C ILE A 160 5.50 0.62 -7.27
N LEU A 161 5.54 0.01 -6.09
CA LEU A 161 4.49 0.10 -5.09
C LEU A 161 5.02 0.86 -3.86
N GLY A 162 4.35 1.94 -3.46
CA GLY A 162 4.77 2.75 -2.30
C GLY A 162 6.18 3.33 -2.42
N GLY A 163 6.68 3.51 -3.65
CA GLY A 163 8.04 3.98 -3.95
C GLY A 163 9.11 2.86 -4.03
N SER A 164 8.76 1.62 -3.70
CA SER A 164 9.63 0.45 -3.76
C SER A 164 9.35 -0.40 -4.98
N LYS A 165 10.41 -0.92 -5.62
CA LYS A 165 10.28 -1.85 -6.74
C LYS A 165 9.95 -3.25 -6.22
N VAL A 166 8.84 -3.81 -6.69
CA VAL A 166 8.36 -5.15 -6.37
C VAL A 166 8.35 -5.97 -7.66
N PRO A 167 9.29 -6.91 -7.84
CA PRO A 167 9.28 -7.81 -8.98
C PRO A 167 8.38 -9.03 -8.74
N ALA A 168 7.87 -9.61 -9.82
CA ALA A 168 6.96 -10.75 -9.81
C ALA A 168 7.58 -12.05 -9.25
N ASP A 169 8.90 -12.18 -9.34
CA ASP A 169 9.68 -13.32 -8.83
C ASP A 169 9.98 -13.20 -7.31
N GLY A 170 9.68 -12.06 -6.69
CA GLY A 170 9.96 -11.79 -5.29
C GLY A 170 11.44 -11.47 -4.97
N ASP A 171 12.32 -11.35 -5.97
CA ASP A 171 13.74 -11.04 -5.73
C ASP A 171 13.96 -9.56 -5.34
N CYS A 172 14.26 -9.31 -4.08
CA CYS A 172 14.54 -7.96 -3.59
C CYS A 172 15.92 -7.42 -3.99
N SER A 173 16.82 -8.24 -4.57
CA SER A 173 18.20 -7.84 -4.91
C SER A 173 18.24 -6.63 -5.85
N HIS A 174 17.30 -6.55 -6.79
CA HIS A 174 17.19 -5.44 -7.73
C HIS A 174 16.79 -4.13 -7.05
N GLU A 175 15.87 -4.17 -6.09
CA GLU A 175 15.49 -2.98 -5.32
C GLU A 175 16.59 -2.54 -4.35
N ILE A 176 17.29 -3.48 -3.71
CA ILE A 176 18.46 -3.18 -2.87
C ILE A 176 19.51 -2.44 -3.68
N LYS A 177 19.86 -2.96 -4.88
CA LYS A 177 20.79 -2.30 -5.80
C LYS A 177 20.30 -0.89 -6.19
N ARG A 178 19.01 -0.73 -6.49
CA ARG A 178 18.41 0.57 -6.82
C ARG A 178 18.54 1.57 -5.67
N ARG A 179 18.24 1.17 -4.43
CA ARG A 179 18.37 2.02 -3.23
C ARG A 179 19.81 2.45 -2.98
N LEU A 180 20.77 1.54 -3.15
CA LEU A 180 22.20 1.86 -3.05
C LEU A 180 22.63 2.89 -4.11
N LEU A 181 22.16 2.76 -5.35
CA LEU A 181 22.43 3.74 -6.41
C LEU A 181 21.82 5.11 -6.10
N LEU A 182 20.59 5.15 -5.57
CA LEU A 182 19.94 6.40 -5.13
C LEU A 182 20.72 7.04 -3.96
N GLY A 183 21.11 6.26 -2.97
CA GLY A 183 21.94 6.72 -1.86
C GLY A 183 23.28 7.28 -2.35
N ARG A 184 23.94 6.61 -3.30
CA ARG A 184 25.18 7.08 -3.93
C ARG A 184 24.97 8.45 -4.60
N LYS A 185 23.87 8.63 -5.31
CA LYS A 185 23.53 9.92 -5.94
C LYS A 185 23.40 11.04 -4.91
N VAL A 186 22.76 10.78 -3.76
CA VAL A 186 22.68 11.74 -2.65
C VAL A 186 24.07 12.08 -2.12
N MET A 187 24.93 11.07 -1.91
CA MET A 187 26.30 11.29 -1.46
C MET A 187 27.11 12.14 -2.44
N THR A 188 26.96 11.91 -3.76
CA THR A 188 27.60 12.74 -4.80
C THR A 188 27.11 14.18 -4.75
N ASN A 189 25.82 14.42 -4.52
CA ASN A 189 25.27 15.77 -4.39
C ASN A 189 25.79 16.51 -3.14
N LEU A 190 26.17 15.77 -2.09
CA LEU A 190 26.73 16.31 -0.86
C LEU A 190 28.27 16.43 -0.87
N ASP A 191 28.94 16.05 -1.96
CA ASP A 191 30.39 15.90 -2.01
C ASP A 191 31.16 17.17 -1.60
N SER A 192 30.74 18.34 -2.10
CA SER A 192 31.35 19.63 -1.75
C SER A 192 31.21 19.98 -0.26
N ILE A 193 30.04 19.71 0.32
CA ILE A 193 29.73 19.93 1.74
C ILE A 193 30.56 18.98 2.61
N LEU A 194 30.63 17.70 2.24
CA LEU A 194 31.38 16.69 2.98
C LEU A 194 32.90 16.95 2.93
N LYS A 195 33.40 17.55 1.85
CA LYS A 195 34.82 17.94 1.69
C LYS A 195 35.18 19.29 2.31
N SER A 196 34.21 20.16 2.60
CA SER A 196 34.47 21.49 3.19
C SER A 196 35.17 21.40 4.55
N ARG A 197 36.20 22.21 4.78
CA ARG A 197 36.90 22.28 6.07
C ARG A 197 36.16 23.15 7.10
N ASP A 198 35.27 24.01 6.63
CA ASP A 198 34.52 24.96 7.47
C ASP A 198 33.36 24.29 8.22
N ILE A 199 33.00 23.06 7.83
CA ILE A 199 31.90 22.30 8.41
C ILE A 199 32.46 21.22 9.33
N THR A 200 31.97 21.21 10.57
CA THR A 200 32.39 20.23 11.58
C THR A 200 31.97 18.80 11.21
N LEU A 201 32.75 17.82 11.66
CA LEU A 201 32.45 16.41 11.44
C LEU A 201 31.07 15.98 12.02
N PRO A 202 30.67 16.39 13.24
CA PRO A 202 29.34 16.08 13.76
C PRO A 202 28.19 16.53 12.84
N THR A 203 28.28 17.74 12.29
CA THR A 203 27.28 18.27 11.36
C THR A 203 27.23 17.45 10.06
N LYS A 204 28.38 17.06 9.52
CA LYS A 204 28.44 16.20 8.32
C LYS A 204 27.81 14.84 8.55
N VAL A 205 28.07 14.22 9.71
CA VAL A 205 27.44 12.95 10.10
C VAL A 205 25.92 13.11 10.20
N LEU A 206 25.44 14.20 10.80
CA LEU A 206 24.01 14.49 10.88
C LEU A 206 23.37 14.63 9.50
N LEU A 207 24.03 15.34 8.57
CA LEU A 207 23.56 15.49 7.19
C LEU A 207 23.44 14.14 6.47
N VAL A 208 24.46 13.28 6.55
CA VAL A 208 24.42 11.94 5.93
C VAL A 208 23.28 11.11 6.54
N LYS A 209 23.13 11.13 7.87
CA LYS A 209 22.03 10.42 8.56
C LYS A 209 20.65 10.96 8.20
N ALA A 210 20.52 12.25 7.96
CA ALA A 210 19.23 12.87 7.64
C ALA A 210 18.86 12.75 6.16
N MET A 211 19.84 12.72 5.25
CA MET A 211 19.59 12.83 3.81
C MET A 211 19.89 11.54 3.03
N ALA A 212 20.96 10.81 3.37
CA ALA A 212 21.36 9.62 2.63
C ALA A 212 20.75 8.34 3.22
N PHE A 213 20.74 8.22 4.54
CA PHE A 213 20.25 7.01 5.21
C PHE A 213 18.77 6.76 4.90
N PRO A 214 17.85 7.74 4.99
CA PRO A 214 16.44 7.51 4.67
C PRO A 214 16.25 7.00 3.25
N VAL A 215 17.03 7.48 2.28
CA VAL A 215 16.93 7.04 0.88
C VAL A 215 17.34 5.57 0.72
N VAL A 216 18.39 5.14 1.42
CA VAL A 216 18.91 3.76 1.35
C VAL A 216 18.02 2.79 2.12
N VAL A 217 17.49 3.20 3.28
CA VAL A 217 16.70 2.34 4.18
C VAL A 217 15.19 2.47 3.98
N TYR A 218 14.74 3.29 3.04
CA TYR A 218 13.32 3.41 2.74
C TYR A 218 12.78 2.08 2.20
N GLY A 219 11.70 1.60 2.81
CA GLY A 219 11.13 0.29 2.50
C GLY A 219 11.90 -0.88 3.12
N CYS A 220 12.94 -0.63 3.92
CA CYS A 220 13.50 -1.64 4.81
C CYS A 220 12.63 -1.70 6.06
N GLU A 221 11.72 -2.66 6.09
CA GLU A 221 10.95 -2.96 7.30
C GLU A 221 11.84 -3.80 8.24
N SER A 222 11.79 -3.50 9.55
CA SER A 222 12.59 -4.15 10.60
C SER A 222 11.82 -5.25 11.32
#